data_AF-A6EL05-F1
#
_entry.id   AF-A6EL05-F1
#
_cell.length_a   1.000
_cell.length_b   1.000
_cell.length_c   1.000
_cell.angle_alpha   90.00
_cell.angle_beta   90.00
_cell.angle_gamma   90.00
#
_symmetry.space_group_name_H-M   'P 1'
#
loop_
_entity.id
_entity.type
_entity.pdbx_description
1 polymer ?
#
loop_
_entity_poly.entity_id
_entity_poly.type
_entity_poly.pdbx_seq_one_letter_code
_entity_poly.pdbx_strand_id
1 'polypeptide(L)'
;MGDAAMAVPVLRTLLQTYPDVKLTVITKPFFTTLFKDLPRTSCIAADVYGEHKNFGLIKLAKQAQQQGIDAVADLHNVLRSKTIRNYLKLNGIPTAKIDKGRAEKKELIKAQGGKISQLKTTQQRYADVFAELGLPIDLANHEYPKQKQLTEALHKIIGKHSKKL
;
A
#
# COMPACT_ATOMS: atom_id res chain seq x y z
N MET A 1 5.65 3.11 8.85
CA MET A 1 5.57 1.63 8.93
C MET A 1 4.11 1.18 8.92
N GLY A 2 3.26 1.72 9.80
CA GLY A 2 1.83 1.38 9.87
C GLY A 2 1.11 1.40 8.52
N ASP A 3 1.20 2.50 7.76
CA ASP A 3 0.56 2.62 6.43
C ASP A 3 0.96 1.51 5.45
N ALA A 4 2.25 1.15 5.40
CA ALA A 4 2.74 0.09 4.52
C ALA A 4 2.18 -1.28 4.91
N ALA A 5 2.09 -1.57 6.21
CA ALA A 5 1.50 -2.81 6.71
C ALA A 5 -0.03 -2.84 6.48
N MET A 6 -0.72 -1.72 6.66
CA MET A 6 -2.17 -1.60 6.43
C MET A 6 -2.55 -1.75 4.95
N ALA A 7 -1.62 -1.49 4.02
CA ALA A 7 -1.85 -1.71 2.59
C ALA A 7 -1.86 -3.21 2.22
N VAL A 8 -1.13 -4.07 2.93
CA VAL A 8 -1.02 -5.51 2.62
C VAL A 8 -2.39 -6.20 2.51
N PRO A 9 -3.33 -6.10 3.48
CA PRO A 9 -4.63 -6.75 3.35
C PRO A 9 -5.45 -6.21 2.16
N VAL A 10 -5.36 -4.91 1.88
CA VAL A 10 -6.06 -4.27 0.75
C VAL A 10 -5.50 -4.78 -0.58
N LEU A 11 -4.19 -4.86 -0.72
CA LEU A 11 -3.52 -5.38 -1.92
C LEU A 11 -3.77 -6.88 -2.10
N ARG A 12 -3.89 -7.63 -1.00
CA ARG A 12 -4.31 -9.04 -1.07
C ARG A 12 -5.70 -9.18 -1.65
N THR A 13 -6.66 -8.40 -1.16
CA THR A 13 -8.02 -8.38 -1.70
C THR A 13 -8.03 -7.99 -3.18
N LEU A 14 -7.27 -6.96 -3.58
CA LEU A 14 -7.12 -6.58 -4.99
C LEU A 14 -6.67 -7.76 -5.88
N LEU A 15 -5.62 -8.47 -5.46
CA LEU A 15 -5.09 -9.60 -6.21
C LEU A 15 -6.03 -10.81 -6.21
N GLN A 16 -6.87 -10.97 -5.19
CA GLN A 16 -7.91 -12.00 -5.16
C GLN A 16 -9.07 -11.64 -6.10
N THR A 17 -9.53 -10.40 -6.07
CA THR A 17 -10.63 -9.91 -6.91
C THR A 17 -10.26 -9.87 -8.39
N TYR A 18 -9.00 -9.55 -8.72
CA TYR A 18 -8.53 -9.41 -10.10
C TYR A 18 -7.34 -10.35 -10.38
N PRO A 19 -7.59 -11.58 -10.87
CA PRO A 19 -6.56 -12.58 -11.13
C PRO A 19 -5.49 -12.16 -12.14
N ASP A 20 -5.87 -11.31 -13.11
CA ASP A 20 -4.97 -10.86 -14.19
C ASP A 20 -4.12 -9.65 -13.80
N VAL A 21 -4.41 -9.00 -12.66
CA VAL A 21 -3.62 -7.88 -12.17
C VAL A 21 -2.26 -8.36 -11.71
N LYS A 22 -1.22 -7.72 -12.26
CA LYS A 22 0.16 -7.76 -11.77
C LYS A 22 0.44 -6.50 -10.99
N LEU A 23 1.06 -6.63 -9.83
CA LEU A 23 1.28 -5.52 -8.92
C LEU A 23 2.78 -5.19 -8.82
N THR A 24 3.15 -3.93 -9.01
CA THR A 24 4.49 -3.42 -8.69
C THR A 24 4.39 -2.41 -7.56
N VAL A 25 5.00 -2.72 -6.41
CA VAL A 25 4.99 -1.86 -5.22
C VAL A 25 6.28 -1.05 -5.12
N ILE A 26 6.16 0.27 -5.16
CA ILE A 26 7.28 1.17 -4.83
C ILE A 26 7.29 1.40 -3.31
N THR A 27 8.33 0.95 -2.62
CA THR A 27 8.44 1.11 -1.16
C THR A 27 9.89 1.20 -0.71
N LYS A 28 10.14 1.68 0.52
CA LYS A 28 11.52 1.69 1.07
C LYS A 28 12.08 0.27 1.12
N PRO A 29 13.40 0.05 0.90
CA PRO A 29 14.01 -1.28 0.91
C PRO A 29 13.60 -2.14 2.11
N PHE A 30 13.60 -1.55 3.30
CA PHE A 30 13.20 -2.20 4.56
C PHE A 30 11.77 -2.78 4.54
N PHE A 31 10.83 -2.16 3.83
CA PHE A 31 9.42 -2.58 3.80
C PHE A 31 9.10 -3.56 2.66
N THR A 32 10.05 -3.88 1.77
CA THR A 32 9.82 -4.84 0.68
C THR A 32 9.40 -6.22 1.19
N THR A 33 9.89 -6.62 2.37
CA THR A 33 9.56 -7.88 3.03
C THR A 33 8.06 -8.04 3.35
N LEU A 34 7.34 -6.93 3.56
CA LEU A 34 5.90 -6.95 3.87
C LEU A 34 5.06 -7.44 2.69
N PHE A 35 5.55 -7.31 1.46
CA PHE A 35 4.81 -7.62 0.24
C PHE A 35 5.22 -8.97 -0.38
N LYS A 36 6.19 -9.69 0.21
CA LYS A 36 6.74 -10.94 -0.35
C LYS A 36 5.71 -12.07 -0.47
N ASP A 37 4.71 -12.10 0.40
CA ASP A 37 3.68 -13.14 0.41
C ASP A 37 2.45 -12.78 -0.46
N LEU A 38 2.52 -11.68 -1.23
CA LEU A 38 1.46 -11.31 -2.17
C LEU A 38 1.76 -11.95 -3.54
N PRO A 39 0.82 -12.71 -4.13
CA PRO A 39 1.04 -13.30 -5.45
C PRO A 39 1.17 -12.20 -6.51
N ARG A 40 1.87 -12.49 -7.60
CA ARG A 40 2.01 -11.56 -8.75
C ARG A 40 2.49 -10.15 -8.36
N THR A 41 3.24 -10.06 -7.26
CA THR A 41 3.73 -8.79 -6.73
C THR A 41 5.24 -8.71 -6.89
N SER A 42 5.70 -7.63 -7.50
CA SER A 42 7.10 -7.21 -7.51
C SER A 42 7.27 -5.95 -6.65
N CYS A 43 8.50 -5.67 -6.25
CA CYS A 43 8.81 -4.44 -5.49
C CYS A 43 9.96 -3.69 -6.17
N ILE A 44 9.81 -2.37 -6.26
CA ILE A 44 10.91 -1.46 -6.60
C ILE A 44 11.35 -0.76 -5.31
N ALA A 45 12.62 -0.93 -4.96
CA ALA A 45 13.19 -0.37 -3.75
C ALA A 45 13.46 1.14 -3.92
N ALA A 46 12.68 1.95 -3.22
CA ALA A 46 12.81 3.40 -3.21
C ALA A 46 13.90 3.85 -2.22
N ASP A 47 15.16 3.86 -2.67
CA ASP A 47 16.27 4.49 -1.94
C ASP A 47 16.19 6.03 -1.97
N VAL A 48 15.28 6.60 -1.18
CA VAL A 48 15.02 8.04 -1.14
C VAL A 48 16.11 8.88 -0.45
N TYR A 49 17.14 8.23 0.10
CA TYR A 49 18.28 8.88 0.75
C TYR A 49 19.58 8.76 -0.05
N GLY A 50 19.71 7.74 -0.90
CA GLY A 50 20.78 7.59 -1.90
C GLY A 50 20.27 7.83 -3.32
N GLU A 51 20.17 6.78 -4.13
CA GLU A 51 19.98 6.84 -5.59
C GLU A 51 18.78 7.67 -6.03
N HIS A 52 17.69 7.63 -5.26
CA HIS A 52 16.42 8.29 -5.61
C HIS A 52 16.20 9.61 -4.83
N LYS A 53 17.26 10.23 -4.32
CA LYS A 53 17.19 11.52 -3.63
C LYS A 53 16.92 12.66 -4.64
N ASN A 54 16.09 13.63 -4.26
CA ASN A 54 15.75 14.81 -5.07
C ASN A 54 15.26 14.43 -6.49
N PHE A 55 16.00 14.86 -7.53
CA PHE A 55 15.72 14.53 -8.93
C PHE A 55 15.82 13.03 -9.24
N GLY A 56 16.45 12.24 -8.37
CA GLY A 56 16.48 10.78 -8.45
C GLY A 56 15.08 10.12 -8.37
N LEU A 57 14.06 10.83 -7.88
CA LEU A 57 12.67 10.34 -7.95
C LEU A 57 12.18 10.19 -9.39
N ILE A 58 12.70 10.97 -10.34
CA ILE A 58 12.39 10.82 -11.76
C ILE A 58 13.01 9.54 -12.30
N LYS A 59 14.21 9.16 -11.83
CA LYS A 59 14.83 7.87 -12.17
C LYS A 59 13.95 6.70 -11.71
N LEU A 60 13.44 6.78 -10.48
CA LEU A 60 12.51 5.78 -9.94
C LEU A 60 11.21 5.71 -10.75
N ALA A 61 10.66 6.86 -11.15
CA ALA A 61 9.47 6.91 -11.99
C ALA A 61 9.71 6.30 -13.38
N LYS A 62 10.86 6.58 -14.01
CA LYS A 62 11.28 5.96 -15.28
C LYS A 62 11.44 4.45 -15.16
N GLN A 63 12.06 3.95 -14.09
CA GLN A 63 12.19 2.52 -13.83
C GLN A 63 10.82 1.84 -13.73
N ALA A 64 9.85 2.47 -13.05
CA ALA A 64 8.48 1.96 -12.98
C ALA A 64 7.79 1.99 -14.35
N GLN A 65 7.95 3.08 -15.11
CA GLN A 65 7.39 3.22 -16.46
C GLN A 65 7.91 2.13 -17.42
N GLN A 66 9.20 1.80 -17.35
CA GLN A 66 9.83 0.77 -18.18
C GLN A 66 9.28 -0.65 -17.95
N GLN A 67 8.54 -0.87 -16.85
CA GLN A 67 7.85 -2.16 -16.62
C GLN A 67 6.53 -2.28 -17.38
N GLY A 68 6.11 -1.25 -18.13
CA GLY A 68 4.85 -1.28 -18.89
C GLY A 68 3.62 -1.24 -17.98
N ILE A 69 3.60 -0.35 -17.00
CA ILE A 69 2.47 -0.20 -16.07
C ILE A 69 1.26 0.47 -16.74
N ASP A 70 0.06 -0.06 -16.48
CA ASP A 70 -1.19 0.46 -17.04
C ASP A 70 -1.82 1.58 -16.21
N ALA A 71 -1.55 1.61 -14.90
CA ALA A 71 -2.13 2.60 -13.97
C ALA A 71 -1.26 2.78 -12.71
N VAL A 72 -1.47 3.90 -12.00
CA VAL A 72 -0.77 4.22 -10.75
C VAL A 72 -1.75 4.52 -9.61
N ALA A 73 -1.68 3.72 -8.54
CA ALA A 73 -2.37 3.97 -7.28
C ALA A 73 -1.43 4.62 -6.24
N ASP A 74 -1.54 5.92 -6.01
CA ASP A 74 -0.76 6.64 -4.99
C ASP A 74 -1.45 6.56 -3.61
N LEU A 75 -1.18 5.48 -2.88
CA LEU A 75 -1.70 5.24 -1.53
C LEU A 75 -1.04 6.12 -0.44
N HIS A 76 -0.09 6.99 -0.80
CA HIS A 76 0.67 7.78 0.17
C HIS A 76 0.43 9.29 0.07
N ASN A 77 0.25 9.84 -1.13
CA ASN A 77 -0.08 11.24 -1.42
C ASN A 77 0.72 12.29 -0.59
N VAL A 78 2.05 12.13 -0.56
CA VAL A 78 3.03 13.08 0.01
C VAL A 78 3.90 13.69 -1.09
N LEU A 79 4.75 14.67 -0.78
CA LEU A 79 5.54 15.36 -1.80
C LEU A 79 6.32 14.43 -2.74
N ARG A 80 7.07 13.46 -2.20
CA ARG A 80 7.86 12.52 -3.01
C ARG A 80 6.98 11.62 -3.89
N SER A 81 5.88 11.09 -3.36
CA SER A 81 4.97 10.24 -4.15
C SER A 81 4.23 11.05 -5.21
N LYS A 82 3.89 12.31 -4.92
CA LYS A 82 3.35 13.25 -5.91
C LYS A 82 4.32 13.51 -7.05
N THR A 83 5.62 13.64 -6.81
CA THR A 83 6.62 13.80 -7.87
C THR A 83 6.60 12.62 -8.84
N ILE A 84 6.65 11.38 -8.31
CA ILE A 84 6.60 10.15 -9.11
C ILE A 84 5.27 10.07 -9.89
N ARG A 85 4.15 10.23 -9.19
CA ARG A 85 2.81 10.16 -9.78
C ARG A 85 2.61 11.20 -10.87
N ASN A 86 3.01 12.45 -10.62
CA ASN A 86 2.86 13.53 -11.60
C ASN A 86 3.73 13.28 -12.83
N TYR A 87 4.96 12.76 -12.66
CA TYR A 87 5.78 12.36 -13.80
C TYR A 87 5.07 11.30 -14.65
N LEU A 88 4.58 10.21 -14.04
CA LEU A 88 3.88 9.13 -14.76
C LEU A 88 2.58 9.63 -15.41
N LYS A 89 1.83 10.49 -14.72
CA LYS A 89 0.61 11.12 -15.27
C LYS A 89 0.90 11.96 -16.50
N LEU A 90 1.97 12.76 -16.48
CA LEU A 90 2.39 13.57 -17.64
C LEU A 90 2.82 12.70 -18.83
N ASN A 91 3.23 11.45 -18.58
CA ASN A 91 3.50 10.46 -19.62
C ASN A 91 2.25 9.67 -20.06
N GLY A 92 1.05 10.14 -19.72
CA GLY A 92 -0.21 9.55 -20.19
C GLY A 92 -0.73 8.37 -19.36
N ILE A 93 -0.08 8.00 -18.26
CA ILE A 93 -0.51 6.87 -17.43
C ILE A 93 -1.63 7.33 -16.49
N PRO A 94 -2.80 6.65 -16.47
CA PRO A 94 -3.87 6.89 -15.51
C PRO A 94 -3.38 6.82 -14.06
N THR A 95 -3.81 7.77 -13.21
CA THR A 95 -3.40 7.82 -11.81
C THR A 95 -4.54 8.17 -10.88
N ALA A 96 -4.62 7.49 -9.74
CA ALA A 96 -5.49 7.83 -8.61
C ALA A 96 -4.64 8.05 -7.35
N LYS A 97 -5.21 8.73 -6.33
CA LYS A 97 -4.48 9.04 -5.09
C LYS A 97 -5.39 8.94 -3.88
N ILE A 98 -4.83 8.55 -2.74
CA ILE A 98 -5.58 8.52 -1.49
C ILE A 98 -6.06 9.93 -1.10
N ASP A 99 -7.35 10.04 -0.77
CA ASP A 99 -7.86 11.12 0.06
C ASP A 99 -7.65 10.78 1.55
N LYS A 100 -6.74 11.51 2.19
CA LYS A 100 -6.39 11.34 3.60
C LYS A 100 -7.48 11.82 4.58
N GLY A 101 -8.56 12.43 4.10
CA GLY A 101 -9.66 12.94 4.93
C GLY A 101 -9.21 14.09 5.82
N ARG A 102 -8.33 14.96 5.31
CA ARG A 102 -7.77 16.06 6.12
C ARG A 102 -8.84 17.05 6.57
N ALA A 103 -9.83 17.32 5.71
CA ALA A 103 -10.96 18.19 6.02
C ALA A 103 -11.84 17.57 7.12
N GLU A 104 -12.30 16.33 6.95
CA GLU A 104 -13.12 15.60 7.93
C GLU A 104 -12.42 15.49 9.29
N LYS A 105 -11.11 15.21 9.31
CA LYS A 105 -10.32 15.18 10.54
C LYS A 105 -10.27 16.55 11.22
N LYS A 106 -10.13 17.62 10.45
CA LYS A 106 -10.11 19.00 10.97
C LYS A 106 -11.46 19.38 11.56
N GLU A 107 -12.55 19.00 10.91
CA GLU A 107 -13.92 19.20 11.39
C GLU A 107 -14.16 18.44 12.70
N LEU A 108 -13.76 17.16 12.76
CA LEU A 108 -13.91 16.34 13.96
C LEU A 108 -13.19 16.94 15.17
N ILE A 109 -11.96 17.45 14.98
CA ILE A 109 -11.19 18.11 16.04
C ILE A 109 -11.82 19.44 16.45
N LYS A 110 -12.43 20.17 15.50
CA LYS A 110 -13.09 21.45 15.75
C LYS A 110 -14.48 21.33 16.37
N ALA A 111 -15.02 20.13 16.51
CA ALA A 111 -16.40 19.94 16.95
C ALA A 111 -16.70 20.49 18.36
N GLN A 112 -15.69 20.80 19.19
CA GLN A 112 -15.84 21.44 20.53
C GLN A 112 -16.96 20.81 21.39
N GLY A 113 -17.02 19.47 21.45
CA GLY A 113 -18.08 18.74 22.18
C GLY A 113 -19.33 18.39 21.36
N GLY A 114 -19.34 18.74 20.07
CA GLY A 114 -20.31 18.26 19.09
C GLY A 114 -20.21 16.76 18.82
N LYS A 115 -21.14 16.23 18.01
CA LYS A 115 -21.22 14.79 17.69
C LYS A 115 -19.92 14.32 17.02
N ILE A 116 -19.13 13.53 17.75
CA ILE A 116 -17.96 12.80 17.24
C ILE A 116 -18.47 11.55 16.52
N SER A 117 -18.06 11.35 15.28
CA SER A 117 -18.40 10.17 14.48
C SER A 117 -17.15 9.45 13.98
N GLN A 118 -17.28 8.16 13.71
CA GLN A 118 -16.21 7.38 13.11
C GLN A 118 -15.97 7.84 11.68
N LEU A 119 -14.73 8.24 11.37
CA LEU A 119 -14.32 8.58 10.01
C LEU A 119 -14.06 7.32 9.18
N LYS A 120 -14.14 7.47 7.85
CA LYS A 120 -13.74 6.42 6.90
C LYS A 120 -12.33 5.92 7.22
N THR A 121 -12.20 4.60 7.33
CA THR A 121 -10.94 3.92 7.69
C THR A 121 -9.88 4.10 6.61
N THR A 122 -8.60 4.00 6.98
CA THR A 122 -7.51 4.12 6.01
C THR A 122 -7.54 3.02 4.95
N GLN A 123 -7.92 1.81 5.33
CA GLN A 123 -8.06 0.66 4.43
C GLN A 123 -9.15 0.94 3.38
N GLN A 124 -10.31 1.46 3.80
CA GLN A 124 -11.35 1.85 2.85
C GLN A 124 -10.88 2.97 1.92
N ARG A 125 -10.15 3.96 2.44
CA ARG A 125 -9.55 5.01 1.60
C ARG A 125 -8.54 4.46 0.59
N TYR A 126 -7.85 3.35 0.88
CA TYR A 126 -7.01 2.67 -0.10
C TYR A 126 -7.87 1.95 -1.15
N ALA A 127 -8.96 1.27 -0.76
CA ALA A 127 -9.90 0.65 -1.69
C ALA A 127 -10.52 1.67 -2.66
N ASP A 128 -10.86 2.86 -2.17
CA ASP A 128 -11.41 3.95 -2.99
C ASP A 128 -10.42 4.39 -4.10
N VAL A 129 -9.10 4.31 -3.87
CA VAL A 129 -8.09 4.61 -4.91
C VAL A 129 -8.16 3.60 -6.05
N PHE A 130 -8.37 2.33 -5.73
CA PHE A 130 -8.51 1.29 -6.75
C PHE A 130 -9.85 1.42 -7.48
N ALA A 131 -10.93 1.79 -6.78
CA ALA A 131 -12.22 2.10 -7.42
C ALA A 131 -12.11 3.28 -8.42
N GLU A 132 -11.35 4.34 -8.10
CA GLU A 132 -11.07 5.46 -9.03
C GLU A 132 -10.32 5.00 -10.29
N LEU A 133 -9.57 3.90 -10.22
CA LEU A 133 -8.89 3.26 -11.36
C LEU A 133 -9.75 2.21 -12.08
N GLY A 134 -11.03 2.07 -11.74
CA GLY A 134 -11.90 1.05 -12.32
C GLY A 134 -11.69 -0.36 -11.75
N LEU A 135 -11.02 -0.48 -10.60
CA LEU A 135 -10.74 -1.74 -9.89
C LEU A 135 -11.38 -1.74 -8.49
N PRO A 136 -12.71 -1.59 -8.34
CA PRO A 136 -13.35 -1.60 -7.04
C PRO A 136 -13.09 -2.92 -6.30
N ILE A 137 -12.86 -2.85 -4.99
CA ILE A 137 -12.66 -4.01 -4.13
C ILE A 137 -13.50 -3.89 -2.87
N ASP A 138 -14.01 -5.03 -2.39
CA ASP A 138 -14.74 -5.12 -1.13
C ASP A 138 -13.86 -5.79 -0.07
N LEU A 139 -13.55 -5.02 0.99
CA LEU A 139 -12.69 -5.47 2.07
C LEU A 139 -13.37 -6.49 3.00
N ALA A 140 -14.70 -6.66 2.93
CA ALA A 140 -15.40 -7.73 3.63
C ALA A 140 -14.99 -9.12 3.13
N ASN A 141 -14.52 -9.22 1.87
CA ASN A 141 -14.06 -10.46 1.24
C ASN A 141 -12.57 -10.75 1.50
N HIS A 142 -11.94 -10.04 2.44
CA HIS A 142 -10.54 -10.27 2.75
C HIS A 142 -10.29 -11.64 3.39
N GLU A 143 -9.44 -12.47 2.77
CA GLU A 143 -8.97 -13.71 3.38
C GLU A 143 -7.59 -13.55 4.01
N TYR A 144 -7.45 -13.99 5.26
CA TYR A 144 -6.18 -13.95 5.97
C TYR A 144 -5.21 -15.02 5.45
N PRO A 145 -3.89 -14.74 5.40
CA PRO A 145 -2.91 -15.75 5.08
C PRO A 145 -2.90 -16.84 6.15
N LYS A 146 -2.55 -18.07 5.75
CA LYS A 146 -2.33 -19.17 6.70
C LYS A 146 -1.23 -18.77 7.70
N GLN A 147 -1.42 -19.15 8.96
CA GLN A 147 -0.41 -18.94 9.99
C GLN A 147 0.91 -19.60 9.58
N LYS A 148 2.00 -18.83 9.60
CA LYS A 148 3.34 -19.37 9.33
C LYS A 148 3.77 -20.27 10.49
N GLN A 149 4.21 -21.48 10.15
CA GLN A 149 4.82 -22.39 11.12
C GLN A 149 6.19 -21.86 11.53
N LEU A 150 6.50 -21.94 12.82
CA LEU A 150 7.81 -21.56 13.32
C LEU A 150 8.85 -22.61 12.93
N THR A 151 10.07 -22.17 12.67
CA THR A 151 11.17 -23.10 12.34
C THR A 151 11.61 -23.87 13.58
N GLU A 152 12.23 -25.04 13.37
CA GLU A 152 12.81 -25.81 14.48
C GLU A 152 13.83 -25.01 15.29
N ALA A 153 14.63 -24.18 14.62
CA ALA A 153 15.60 -23.29 15.26
C ALA A 153 14.91 -22.30 16.21
N LEU A 154 13.79 -21.71 15.80
CA LEU A 154 13.02 -20.83 16.67
C LEU A 154 12.42 -21.59 17.85
N HIS A 155 11.88 -22.78 17.63
CA HIS A 155 11.38 -23.65 18.70
C HIS A 155 12.45 -24.05 19.72
N LYS A 156 13.71 -24.21 19.32
CA LYS A 156 14.83 -24.46 20.25
C LYS A 156 15.11 -23.26 21.15
N ILE A 157 14.93 -22.04 20.65
CA ILE A 157 15.21 -20.80 21.40
C ILE A 157 14.04 -20.43 22.32
N ILE A 158 12.80 -20.49 21.81
CA ILE A 158 11.62 -19.97 22.54
C ILE A 158 10.78 -21.09 23.18
N GLY A 159 11.15 -22.35 22.98
CA GLY A 159 10.37 -23.52 23.37
C GLY A 159 9.28 -23.88 22.34
N LYS A 160 8.69 -25.06 22.51
CA LYS A 160 7.47 -25.43 21.79
C LYS A 160 6.30 -24.68 22.41
N HIS A 161 5.58 -23.92 21.59
CA HIS A 161 4.36 -23.25 22.03
C HIS A 161 3.35 -24.32 22.49
N SER A 162 2.96 -24.33 23.77
CA SER A 162 1.78 -25.11 24.17
C SER A 162 0.56 -24.40 23.57
N LYS A 163 -0.28 -25.13 22.83
CA LYS A 163 -1.63 -24.63 22.57
C LYS A 163 -2.27 -24.44 23.95
N LYS A 164 -2.69 -23.23 24.29
CA LYS A 164 -3.71 -23.10 25.34
C LYS A 164 -4.94 -23.84 24.82
N LEU A 165 -5.36 -24.85 25.59
CA LEU A 165 -6.65 -25.54 25.44
C LEU A 165 -7.79 -24.53 25.43
#